data_AF-A0AAU3NJW6-F1
#
_entry.id   AF-A0AAU3NJW6-F1
#
_cell.length_a   1.000
_cell.length_b   1.000
_cell.length_c   1.000
_cell.angle_alpha   90.00
_cell.angle_beta   90.00
_cell.angle_gamma   90.00
#
_symmetry.space_group_name_H-M   'P 1'
#
loop_
_entity.id
_entity.type
_entity.pdbx_description
1 polymer ?
#
loop_
_entity_poly.entity_id
_entity_poly.type
_entity_poly.pdbx_seq_one_letter_code
_entity_poly.pdbx_strand_id
1 'polypeptide(L)'
;MTTPAVLPHVDAVVTALTGAGLTVHLGGAPQGVSPTDSTPYVVLYPEPGRAETASLADNRVDFSAVVQLTCVGLTAEQAMSVSDRAAAALSVALAVTGRASWKPESLDGQPVQRDDDVVPPCFYAPSRYRLRSIPQ
;
A
#
# COMPACT_ATOMS: atom_id res chain seq x y z
N MET A 1 -0.22 0.28 -28.06
CA MET A 1 -0.77 0.47 -26.70
C MET A 1 0.36 0.26 -25.72
N THR A 2 0.54 1.15 -24.76
CA THR A 2 1.63 1.06 -23.78
C THR A 2 1.15 0.25 -22.58
N THR A 3 1.90 -0.79 -22.22
CA THR A 3 1.66 -1.55 -20.99
C THR A 3 1.62 -0.58 -19.81
N PRO A 4 0.57 -0.60 -18.97
CA PRO A 4 0.48 0.30 -17.82
C PRO A 4 1.67 0.07 -16.88
N ALA A 5 2.37 1.17 -16.54
CA ALA A 5 3.45 1.13 -15.58
C ALA A 5 2.89 1.01 -14.15
N VAL A 6 3.54 0.18 -13.33
CA VAL A 6 3.19 0.04 -11.90
C VAL A 6 3.58 1.26 -11.09
N LEU A 7 4.73 1.86 -11.38
CA LEU A 7 5.32 2.90 -10.54
C LEU A 7 4.37 4.09 -10.27
N PRO A 8 3.64 4.65 -11.26
CA PRO A 8 2.66 5.72 -11.00
C PRO A 8 1.54 5.35 -10.02
N HIS A 9 1.14 4.07 -9.98
CA HIS A 9 0.12 3.60 -9.03
C HIS A 9 0.70 3.46 -7.63
N VAL A 10 1.95 2.99 -7.54
CA VAL A 10 2.69 2.90 -6.26
C VAL A 10 2.93 4.30 -5.70
N ASP A 11 3.34 5.26 -6.53
CA ASP A 11 3.55 6.65 -6.12
C ASP A 11 2.25 7.30 -5.62
N ALA A 12 1.11 6.98 -6.22
CA ALA A 12 -0.21 7.44 -5.77
C ALA A 12 -0.58 6.87 -4.38
N VAL A 13 -0.25 5.60 -4.12
CA VAL A 13 -0.42 4.98 -2.79
C VAL A 13 0.49 5.66 -1.77
N VAL A 14 1.77 5.84 -2.09
CA VAL A 14 2.74 6.53 -1.21
C VAL A 14 2.27 7.95 -0.90
N THR A 15 1.78 8.68 -1.91
CA THR A 15 1.25 10.04 -1.74
C THR A 15 0.03 10.07 -0.81
N ALA A 16 -0.91 9.12 -0.98
CA ALA A 16 -2.09 9.05 -0.12
C ALA A 16 -1.71 8.76 1.34
N LEU A 17 -0.81 7.80 1.57
CA LEU A 17 -0.38 7.40 2.91
C LEU A 17 0.44 8.51 3.59
N THR A 18 1.38 9.14 2.87
CA THR A 18 2.16 10.26 3.40
C THR A 18 1.28 11.49 3.67
N GLY A 19 0.27 11.75 2.85
CA GLY A 19 -0.74 12.77 3.09
C GLY A 19 -1.56 12.55 4.36
N ALA A 20 -1.69 11.30 4.81
CA ALA A 20 -2.29 10.93 6.10
C ALA A 20 -1.31 11.02 7.30
N GLY A 21 -0.11 11.57 7.08
CA GLY A 21 0.93 11.70 8.10
C GLY A 21 1.59 10.37 8.48
N LEU A 22 1.66 9.43 7.53
CA LEU A 22 2.36 8.15 7.71
C LEU A 22 3.75 8.19 7.07
N THR A 23 4.75 7.68 7.79
CA THR A 23 6.06 7.38 7.20
C THR A 23 5.94 6.11 6.36
N VAL A 24 6.32 6.15 5.09
CA VAL A 24 6.20 5.02 4.16
C VAL A 24 7.57 4.61 3.64
N HIS A 25 7.87 3.31 3.67
CA HIS A 25 9.06 2.72 3.09
C HIS A 25 8.67 1.73 1.99
N LEU A 26 9.39 1.73 0.87
CA LEU A 26 9.10 0.88 -0.28
C LEU A 26 9.99 -0.37 -0.27
N GLY A 27 9.39 -1.56 -0.31
CA GLY A 27 10.10 -2.84 -0.42
C GLY A 27 10.86 -3.30 0.83
N GLY A 28 10.91 -2.47 1.88
CA GLY A 28 11.58 -2.75 3.14
C GLY A 28 11.85 -1.47 3.92
N ALA A 29 11.90 -1.56 5.25
CA ALA A 29 12.42 -0.46 6.06
C ALA A 29 13.95 -0.37 5.87
N PRO A 30 14.56 0.83 5.83
CA PRO A 30 16.02 0.97 5.78
C PRO A 30 16.70 0.30 6.97
N GLN A 31 17.96 -0.12 6.78
CA GLN A 31 18.73 -0.74 7.86
C GLN A 31 18.88 0.21 9.05
N GLY A 32 18.63 -0.30 10.26
CA GLY A 32 18.71 0.48 11.50
C GLY A 32 17.47 1.34 11.78
N VAL A 33 16.45 1.28 10.93
CA VAL A 33 15.14 1.89 11.24
C VAL A 33 14.31 0.90 12.05
N SER A 34 13.95 1.34 13.25
CA SER A 34 13.01 0.64 14.13
C SER A 34 11.92 1.62 14.56
N PRO A 35 10.70 1.14 14.81
CA PRO A 35 9.62 2.02 15.24
C PRO A 35 9.96 2.63 16.61
N THR A 36 9.64 3.89 16.79
CA THR A 36 9.78 4.59 18.07
C THR A 36 8.40 5.01 18.57
N ASP A 37 8.31 5.47 19.83
CA ASP A 37 7.07 5.97 20.42
C ASP A 37 6.36 7.05 19.57
N SER A 38 7.15 7.87 18.87
CA SER A 38 6.65 8.97 18.04
C SER A 38 6.62 8.67 16.54
N THR A 39 7.27 7.59 16.09
CA THR A 39 7.55 7.37 14.66
C THR A 39 7.24 5.94 14.23
N PRO A 40 5.97 5.52 14.25
CA PRO A 40 5.57 4.30 13.58
C PRO A 40 5.54 4.50 12.05
N TYR A 41 5.64 3.42 11.28
CA TYR A 41 5.76 3.49 9.82
C TYR A 41 4.98 2.38 9.11
N VAL A 42 4.86 2.51 7.79
CA VAL A 42 4.27 1.51 6.90
C VAL A 42 5.34 1.06 5.90
N VAL A 43 5.47 -0.25 5.71
CA VAL A 43 6.24 -0.80 4.61
C VAL A 43 5.30 -1.23 3.51
N LEU A 44 5.47 -0.65 2.32
CA LEU A 44 4.70 -0.93 1.12
C LEU A 44 5.45 -1.94 0.26
N TYR A 45 4.82 -3.08 0.01
CA TYR A 45 5.30 -4.12 -0.89
C TYR A 45 4.37 -4.21 -2.11
N PRO A 46 4.69 -3.51 -3.21
CA PRO A 46 3.91 -3.62 -4.43
C PRO A 46 4.27 -4.89 -5.19
N GLU A 47 3.27 -5.57 -5.72
CA GLU A 47 3.52 -6.56 -6.77
C GLU A 47 3.94 -5.85 -8.06
N PRO A 48 4.71 -6.52 -8.95
CA PRO A 48 5.08 -5.97 -10.27
C PRO A 48 3.90 -5.73 -11.22
N GLY A 49 2.66 -5.90 -10.73
CA GLY A 49 1.41 -5.64 -11.44
C GLY A 49 1.17 -6.59 -12.60
N ARG A 50 -0.07 -6.65 -13.06
CA ARG A 50 -0.42 -7.37 -14.30
C ARG A 50 -1.27 -6.46 -15.17
N ALA A 51 -0.91 -6.40 -16.45
CA ALA A 51 -1.81 -5.85 -17.47
C ALA A 51 -2.88 -6.90 -17.73
N GLU A 52 -4.15 -6.57 -17.44
CA GLU A 52 -5.25 -7.45 -17.80
C GLU A 52 -5.57 -7.23 -19.29
N THR A 53 -5.60 -8.32 -20.06
CA THR A 53 -5.83 -8.27 -21.50
C THR A 53 -7.18 -7.65 -21.83
N ALA A 54 -7.20 -6.84 -22.88
CA ALA A 54 -8.37 -6.13 -23.37
C ALA A 54 -9.62 -7.02 -23.50
N SER A 55 -10.76 -6.45 -23.12
CA SER A 55 -12.07 -7.06 -23.34
C SER A 55 -12.39 -7.11 -24.84
N LEU A 56 -13.20 -8.09 -25.29
CA LEU A 56 -13.70 -8.16 -26.67
C LEU A 56 -14.54 -6.93 -27.07
N ALA A 57 -14.99 -6.14 -26.09
CA ALA A 57 -15.80 -4.94 -26.29
C ALA A 57 -15.00 -3.62 -26.32
N ASP A 58 -13.76 -3.60 -25.83
CA ASP A 58 -12.96 -2.37 -25.76
C ASP A 58 -11.46 -2.70 -25.79
N ASN A 59 -10.71 -1.97 -26.62
CA ASN A 59 -9.27 -2.15 -26.82
C ASN A 59 -8.46 -1.37 -25.77
N ARG A 60 -8.97 -1.23 -24.55
CA ARG A 60 -8.28 -0.56 -23.44
C ARG A 60 -7.58 -1.62 -22.58
N VAL A 61 -6.35 -1.33 -22.18
CA VAL A 61 -5.58 -2.19 -21.27
C VAL A 61 -5.86 -1.74 -19.84
N ASP A 62 -6.62 -2.56 -19.14
CA ASP A 62 -6.91 -2.40 -17.72
C ASP A 62 -5.66 -2.72 -16.90
N PHE A 63 -5.50 -1.97 -15.80
CA PHE A 63 -4.43 -2.22 -14.84
C PHE A 63 -5.04 -2.86 -13.59
N SER A 64 -4.40 -3.93 -13.13
CA SER A 64 -4.73 -4.63 -11.89
C SER A 64 -3.43 -4.99 -11.18
N ALA A 65 -3.30 -4.58 -9.92
CA ALA A 65 -2.15 -4.92 -9.10
C ALA A 65 -2.56 -5.08 -7.64
N VAL A 66 -1.83 -5.91 -6.91
CA VAL A 66 -1.98 -6.02 -5.47
C VAL A 66 -0.81 -5.30 -4.80
N VAL A 67 -1.12 -4.57 -3.73
CA VAL A 67 -0.13 -4.00 -2.83
C VAL A 67 -0.36 -4.55 -1.44
N GLN A 68 0.70 -4.90 -0.73
CA GLN A 68 0.66 -5.21 0.68
C GLN A 68 1.21 -4.03 1.48
N LEU A 69 0.48 -3.61 2.50
CA LEU A 69 0.95 -2.70 3.53
C LEU A 69 1.28 -3.50 4.76
N THR A 70 2.49 -3.35 5.30
CA THR A 70 2.85 -3.83 6.63
C THR A 70 2.98 -2.63 7.56
N CYS A 71 1.99 -2.42 8.41
CA CYS A 71 1.96 -1.32 9.38
C CYS A 71 2.76 -1.73 10.61
N VAL A 72 3.75 -0.95 11.02
CA VAL A 72 4.71 -1.31 12.07
C VAL A 72 4.70 -0.26 13.19
N GLY A 73 4.66 -0.72 14.44
CA GLY A 73 4.71 0.11 15.65
C GLY A 73 5.55 -0.54 16.75
N LEU A 74 5.91 0.26 17.77
CA LEU A 74 6.59 -0.24 18.96
C LEU A 74 5.60 -0.97 19.90
N THR A 75 4.32 -0.60 19.85
CA THR A 75 3.23 -1.29 20.55
C THR A 75 2.16 -1.80 19.57
N ALA A 76 1.33 -2.74 20.04
CA ALA A 76 0.21 -3.24 19.25
C ALA A 76 -0.78 -2.13 18.88
N GLU A 77 -1.07 -1.22 19.81
CA GLU A 77 -1.96 -0.08 19.61
C GLU A 77 -1.43 0.87 18.54
N GLN A 78 -0.12 1.09 18.49
CA GLN A 78 0.50 1.89 17.44
C GLN A 78 0.36 1.22 16.07
N ALA A 79 0.62 -0.09 15.98
CA ALA A 79 0.44 -0.83 14.73
C ALA A 79 -1.03 -0.78 14.24
N MET A 80 -2.00 -0.91 15.15
CA MET A 80 -3.43 -0.74 14.83
C MET A 80 -3.76 0.69 14.38
N SER A 81 -3.28 1.70 15.11
CA SER A 81 -3.52 3.11 14.76
C SER A 81 -2.97 3.47 13.38
N VAL A 82 -1.79 2.93 13.02
CA VAL A 82 -1.22 3.08 11.67
C VAL A 82 -2.09 2.39 10.64
N SER A 83 -2.54 1.17 10.92
CA SER A 83 -3.43 0.41 10.04
C SER A 83 -4.75 1.15 9.77
N ASP A 84 -5.39 1.72 10.79
CA ASP A 84 -6.63 2.49 10.64
C ASP A 84 -6.43 3.74 9.79
N ARG A 85 -5.34 4.48 10.04
CA ARG A 85 -4.99 5.66 9.23
C ARG A 85 -4.68 5.29 7.78
N ALA A 86 -3.99 4.18 7.55
CA ALA A 86 -3.69 3.68 6.21
C ALA A 86 -4.98 3.28 5.48
N ALA A 87 -5.89 2.56 6.15
CA ALA A 87 -7.18 2.17 5.60
C ALA A 87 -8.04 3.40 5.26
N ALA A 88 -8.04 4.43 6.11
CA ALA A 88 -8.71 5.71 5.84
C ALA A 88 -8.08 6.44 4.64
N ALA A 89 -6.75 6.46 4.52
CA ALA A 89 -6.06 7.06 3.38
C ALA A 89 -6.39 6.36 2.05
N LEU A 90 -6.59 5.04 2.09
CA LEU A 90 -6.98 4.23 0.94
C LEU A 90 -8.51 4.15 0.73
N SER A 91 -9.30 4.89 1.51
CA SER A 91 -10.76 4.90 1.36
C SER A 91 -11.27 5.81 0.23
N VAL A 92 -10.38 6.33 -0.62
CA VAL A 92 -10.69 7.21 -1.75
C VAL A 92 -10.06 6.69 -3.05
N ALA A 93 -10.55 7.15 -4.19
CA ALA A 93 -9.93 6.86 -5.48
C ALA A 93 -8.56 7.56 -5.57
N LEU A 94 -7.52 6.81 -6.00
CA LEU A 94 -6.16 7.34 -6.09
C LEU A 94 -5.94 8.12 -7.39
N ALA A 95 -5.34 9.29 -7.29
CA ALA A 95 -5.00 10.10 -8.46
C ALA A 95 -3.79 9.49 -9.19
N VAL A 96 -4.01 9.02 -10.42
CA VAL A 96 -2.95 8.49 -11.31
C VAL A 96 -3.04 9.23 -12.64
N THR A 97 -1.98 9.92 -13.04
CA THR A 97 -1.97 10.75 -14.25
C THR A 97 -2.35 9.95 -15.49
N GLY A 98 -3.32 10.44 -16.26
CA GLY A 98 -3.79 9.84 -17.50
C GLY A 98 -4.63 8.56 -17.31
N ARG A 99 -5.09 8.29 -16.09
CA ARG A 99 -5.92 7.11 -15.78
C ARG A 99 -7.06 7.47 -14.82
N ALA A 100 -8.17 6.77 -14.96
CA ALA A 100 -9.25 6.80 -13.99
C ALA A 100 -9.09 5.57 -13.08
N SER A 101 -8.80 5.82 -11.81
CA SER A 101 -8.60 4.76 -10.81
C SER A 101 -9.86 4.55 -9.99
N TRP A 102 -10.05 3.31 -9.52
CA TRP A 102 -11.03 3.02 -8.49
C TRP A 102 -10.41 3.17 -7.10
N LYS A 103 -11.28 3.22 -6.07
CA LYS A 103 -10.85 3.08 -4.68
C LYS A 103 -10.13 1.73 -4.52
N PRO A 104 -8.96 1.69 -3.85
CA PRO A 104 -8.34 0.43 -3.45
C PRO A 104 -9.33 -0.50 -2.74
N GLU A 105 -9.41 -1.74 -3.19
CA GLU A 105 -10.27 -2.77 -2.62
C GLU A 105 -9.49 -3.54 -1.57
N SER A 106 -9.97 -3.60 -0.32
CA SER A 106 -9.38 -4.43 0.73
C SER A 106 -9.60 -5.90 0.38
N LEU A 107 -8.52 -6.69 0.32
CA LEU A 107 -8.59 -8.11 0.00
C LEU A 107 -8.56 -8.96 1.26
N ASP A 108 -7.56 -8.74 2.09
CA ASP A 108 -7.34 -9.45 3.34
C ASP A 108 -6.40 -8.67 4.25
N GLY A 109 -6.28 -9.17 5.47
CA GLY A 109 -5.31 -8.69 6.46
C GLY A 109 -5.09 -9.76 7.50
N GLN A 110 -3.98 -9.64 8.20
CA GLN A 110 -3.68 -10.49 9.35
C GLN A 110 -3.86 -9.68 10.63
N PRO A 111 -4.21 -10.35 11.75
CA PRO A 111 -4.20 -9.70 13.05
C PRO A 111 -2.82 -9.12 13.35
N VAL A 112 -2.76 -8.16 14.27
CA VAL A 112 -1.49 -7.63 14.77
C VAL A 112 -0.67 -8.78 15.34
N GLN A 113 0.59 -8.86 14.93
CA GLN A 113 1.56 -9.83 15.42
C GLN A 113 2.74 -9.09 16.03
N ARG A 114 3.45 -9.77 16.94
CA ARG A 114 4.71 -9.30 17.49
C ARG A 114 5.86 -10.01 16.77
N ASP A 115 6.86 -9.24 16.38
CA ASP A 115 8.12 -9.73 15.82
C ASP A 115 9.20 -9.59 16.89
N ASP A 116 9.70 -10.73 17.37
CA ASP A 116 10.79 -10.81 18.36
C ASP A 116 12.16 -11.07 17.70
N ASP A 117 12.21 -11.28 16.38
CA ASP A 117 13.47 -11.48 15.63
C ASP A 117 14.14 -10.14 15.28
N VAL A 118 13.36 -9.05 15.30
CA VAL A 118 13.87 -7.67 15.18
C VAL A 118 14.25 -7.13 16.56
N VAL A 119 15.36 -6.39 16.64
CA VAL A 119 15.82 -5.74 17.87
C VAL A 119 15.83 -4.22 17.69
N PRO A 120 15.05 -3.45 18.50
CA PRO A 120 14.10 -3.92 19.50
C PRO A 120 12.87 -4.62 18.89
N PRO A 121 12.20 -5.53 19.64
CA PRO A 121 10.98 -6.17 19.17
C PRO A 121 9.92 -5.15 18.77
N CYS A 122 9.12 -5.50 17.76
CA CYS A 122 8.11 -4.61 17.22
C CYS A 122 6.78 -5.33 17.00
N PHE A 123 5.73 -4.57 16.72
CA PHE A 123 4.43 -5.10 16.33
C PHE A 123 4.14 -4.72 14.89
N TYR A 124 3.55 -5.64 14.13
CA TYR A 124 3.18 -5.39 12.76
C TYR A 124 1.78 -5.92 12.42
N ALA A 125 1.11 -5.24 11.49
CA ALA A 125 -0.20 -5.62 10.96
C ALA A 125 -0.16 -5.52 9.43
N PRO A 126 -0.14 -6.66 8.71
CA PRO A 126 -0.16 -6.66 7.26
C PRO A 126 -1.59 -6.65 6.72
N SER A 127 -1.82 -5.89 5.65
CA SER A 127 -3.07 -5.83 4.90
C SER A 127 -2.80 -5.74 3.40
N ARG A 128 -3.64 -6.34 2.56
CA ARG A 128 -3.49 -6.26 1.10
C ARG A 128 -4.66 -5.54 0.45
N TYR A 129 -4.34 -4.77 -0.57
CA TYR A 129 -5.29 -4.00 -1.36
C TYR A 129 -5.10 -4.25 -2.84
N ARG A 130 -6.21 -4.35 -3.57
CA ARG A 130 -6.21 -4.37 -5.04
C ARG A 130 -6.36 -2.96 -5.58
N LEU A 131 -5.43 -2.58 -6.44
CA LEU A 131 -5.47 -1.36 -7.25
C LEU A 131 -6.04 -1.69 -8.62
N ARG A 132 -6.94 -0.83 -9.11
CA ARG A 132 -7.50 -0.95 -10.46
C ARG A 132 -7.52 0.42 -11.14
N SER A 133 -7.22 0.47 -12.43
CA SER A 133 -7.41 1.68 -13.23
C SER A 133 -7.57 1.42 -14.73
N ILE A 134 -8.27 2.32 -15.40
CA ILE A 134 -8.44 2.34 -16.86
C ILE A 134 -7.79 3.59 -17.47
N PRO A 135 -7.39 3.54 -18.76
CA PRO A 135 -6.96 4.74 -19.48
C PRO A 135 -8.07 5.81 -19.49
N GLN A 136 -7.71 7.07 -19.30
CA GLN A 136 -8.60 8.23 -19.54
C GLN A 136 -8.62 8.62 -21.02
#